data_AF-U9UVF3-F1
#
_entry.id   AF-U9UVF3-F1
#
_cell.length_a   1.000
_cell.length_b   1.000
_cell.length_c   1.000
_cell.angle_alpha   90.00
_cell.angle_beta   90.00
_cell.angle_gamma   90.00
#
_symmetry.space_group_name_H-M   'P 1'
#
loop_
_entity.id
_entity.type
_entity.pdbx_description
1 polymer ?
#
loop_
_entity_poly.entity_id
_entity_poly.type
_entity_poly.pdbx_seq_one_letter_code
_entity_poly.pdbx_strand_id
1 'polypeptide(L)'
;MVSLCNGTRLICHGLQRKVIDAEIVKYSHISKHVFIPHITLTTSETKLPFVLGHQQLPVHVAFAMAINKSQGKTSGRVGVYLPEHVF
;
A
#
# COMPACT_ATOMS: atom_id res chain seq x y z
N MET A 1 -0.75 -19.48 5.82
CA MET A 1 -0.71 -18.02 6.06
C MET A 1 -0.51 -17.36 4.71
N VAL A 2 -1.33 -16.38 4.32
CA VAL A 2 -1.19 -15.69 3.02
C VAL A 2 -0.17 -14.58 3.19
N SER A 3 0.92 -14.62 2.44
CA SER A 3 1.91 -13.55 2.41
C SER A 3 1.49 -12.49 1.40
N LEU A 4 1.50 -11.22 1.81
CA LEU A 4 1.19 -10.09 0.95
C LEU A 4 2.47 -9.50 0.36
N CYS A 5 2.43 -9.15 -0.93
CA CYS A 5 3.52 -8.45 -1.60
C CYS A 5 3.21 -6.94 -1.69
N ASN A 6 4.26 -6.11 -1.77
CA ASN A 6 4.11 -4.68 -2.00
C ASN A 6 3.33 -4.40 -3.29
N GLY A 7 2.30 -3.57 -3.20
CA GLY A 7 1.42 -3.25 -4.32
C GLY A 7 0.26 -4.22 -4.55
N THR A 8 0.06 -5.20 -3.67
CA THR A 8 -1.18 -6.01 -3.66
C THR A 8 -2.38 -5.08 -3.48
N ARG A 9 -3.33 -5.14 -4.41
CA ARG A 9 -4.56 -4.35 -4.35
C ARG A 9 -5.60 -5.06 -3.49
N LEU A 10 -6.20 -4.30 -2.59
CA LEU A 10 -7.13 -4.79 -1.60
C LEU A 10 -8.41 -3.96 -1.62
N ILE A 11 -9.54 -4.58 -1.30
CA ILE A 11 -10.80 -3.91 -0.95
C ILE A 11 -10.89 -3.88 0.57
N CYS A 12 -11.09 -2.70 1.15
CA CYS A 12 -11.31 -2.55 2.58
C CYS A 12 -12.76 -2.90 2.92
N HIS A 13 -12.95 -3.87 3.81
CA HIS A 13 -14.26 -4.28 4.32
C HIS A 13 -14.59 -3.63 5.66
N GLY A 14 -13.57 -3.37 6.48
CA GLY A 14 -13.78 -2.79 7.80
C GLY A 14 -12.51 -2.21 8.41
N LEU A 15 -12.70 -1.19 9.24
CA LEU A 15 -11.64 -0.58 10.05
C LEU A 15 -11.86 -0.98 11.51
N GLN A 16 -10.90 -1.72 12.07
CA GLN A 16 -10.91 -2.08 13.48
C GLN A 16 -9.85 -1.27 14.23
N ARG A 17 -9.87 -1.33 15.56
CA ARG A 17 -9.00 -0.51 16.42
C ARG A 17 -7.50 -0.67 16.15
N LYS A 18 -7.05 -1.82 15.65
CA LYS A 18 -5.62 -2.14 15.45
C LYS A 18 -5.31 -2.78 14.09
N VAL A 19 -6.33 -3.06 13.28
CA VAL A 19 -6.19 -3.77 12.00
C VAL A 19 -7.19 -3.25 10.98
N ILE A 20 -6.85 -3.40 9.70
CA ILE A 20 -7.78 -3.25 8.58
C ILE A 20 -8.20 -4.65 8.14
N ASP A 21 -9.51 -4.89 8.05
CA ASP A 21 -10.08 -6.05 7.38
C ASP A 21 -10.18 -5.76 5.88
N ALA A 22 -9.51 -6.58 5.08
CA ALA A 22 -9.36 -6.36 3.66
C ALA A 22 -9.42 -7.66 2.86
N GLU A 23 -9.89 -7.57 1.62
CA GLU A 23 -9.96 -8.69 0.68
C GLU A 23 -9.01 -8.47 -0.50
N ILE A 24 -8.34 -9.53 -0.94
CA ILE A 24 -7.42 -9.49 -2.08
C ILE A 24 -8.20 -9.45 -3.41
N VAL A 25 -7.92 -8.42 -4.22
CA VAL A 25 -8.64 -8.16 -5.49
C VAL A 25 -8.06 -8.93 -6.68
N LYS A 26 -6.75 -9.20 -6.68
CA LYS A 26 -6.04 -9.80 -7.83
C LYS A 26 -5.08 -10.90 -7.39
N TYR A 27 -4.71 -11.77 -8.33
CA TYR A 27 -3.71 -12.87 -8.21
C TYR A 27 -4.24 -14.19 -7.60
N SER A 28 -3.33 -15.10 -7.27
CA SER A 28 -3.54 -16.50 -6.83
C SER A 28 -4.35 -16.67 -5.53
N HIS A 29 -4.76 -15.57 -4.89
CA HIS A 29 -5.44 -15.56 -3.60
C HIS A 29 -6.67 -14.63 -3.60
N ILE A 30 -7.30 -14.44 -4.76
CA ILE A 30 -8.55 -13.67 -4.89
C ILE A 30 -9.58 -14.13 -3.84
N SER A 31 -10.26 -13.15 -3.25
CA SER A 31 -11.33 -13.34 -2.26
C SER A 31 -10.92 -13.93 -0.91
N LYS A 32 -9.61 -13.99 -0.63
CA LYS A 32 -9.15 -14.24 0.74
C LYS A 32 -9.18 -12.95 1.55
N HIS A 33 -9.81 -13.04 2.72
CA HIS A 33 -9.73 -12.01 3.76
C HIS A 33 -8.36 -12.04 4.44
N VAL A 34 -7.81 -10.85 4.66
CA VAL A 34 -6.55 -10.61 5.34
C VAL A 34 -6.72 -9.45 6.32
N PHE A 35 -6.08 -9.57 7.48
CA PHE A 35 -6.00 -8.50 8.46
C PHE A 35 -4.66 -7.81 8.34
N ILE A 36 -4.66 -6.50 8.10
CA ILE A 36 -3.45 -5.70 8.02
C ILE A 36 -3.21 -4.98 9.35
N PRO A 37 -2.17 -5.35 10.12
CA PRO A 37 -1.82 -4.66 11.34
C PRO A 37 -1.00 -3.40 11.07
N HIS A 38 -0.87 -2.56 12.09
CA HIS A 38 0.16 -1.53 12.12
C HIS A 38 1.55 -2.20 12.13
N ILE A 39 2.47 -1.65 11.35
CA ILE A 39 3.89 -1.99 11.37
C ILE A 39 4.68 -0.84 11.99
N THR A 40 5.74 -1.17 12.72
CA THR A 40 6.70 -0.17 13.18
C THR A 40 7.83 -0.10 12.16
N LEU A 41 8.03 1.09 11.59
CA LEU A 41 9.18 1.41 10.74
C LEU A 41 10.18 2.21 11.55
N THR A 42 11.43 1.78 11.52
CA THR A 42 12.51 2.39 12.28
C THR A 42 13.57 2.91 11.32
N THR A 43 13.97 4.17 11.49
CA THR A 43 15.05 4.76 10.68
C THR A 43 16.36 4.55 11.40
N SER A 44 17.20 3.65 10.89
CA SER A 44 18.49 3.28 11.50
C SER A 44 19.64 4.25 11.18
N GLU A 45 19.53 5.01 10.10
CA GLU A 45 20.60 5.83 9.52
C GLU A 45 20.30 7.33 9.72
N THR A 46 20.36 7.82 10.95
CA THR A 46 20.20 9.27 11.21
C THR A 46 21.26 9.76 12.19
N LYS A 47 21.77 10.98 11.99
CA LYS A 47 22.65 11.69 12.95
C LYS A 47 21.90 12.11 14.23
N LEU A 48 20.71 11.55 14.46
CA LEU A 48 19.87 11.90 15.59
C LEU A 48 20.40 11.19 16.84
N PRO A 49 20.31 11.83 18.02
CA PRO A 49 20.71 11.22 19.28
C PRO A 49 19.74 10.11 19.75
N PHE A 50 18.76 9.73 18.93
CA PHE A 50 17.77 8.71 19.21
C PHE A 50 17.33 8.01 17.93
N VAL A 51 16.74 6.83 18.10
CA VAL A 51 16.17 6.03 17.01
C VAL A 51 14.75 6.52 16.72
N LEU A 52 14.51 6.97 15.48
CA LEU A 52 13.20 7.43 15.06
C LEU A 52 12.33 6.24 14.59
N GLY A 53 11.31 5.90 15.38
CA GLY A 53 10.32 4.88 15.08
C GLY A 53 8.96 5.49 14.74
N HIS A 54 8.30 4.97 13.71
CA HIS A 54 6.94 5.36 13.31
C HIS A 54 6.06 4.12 13.19
N GLN A 55 4.88 4.16 13.82
CA GLN A 55 3.83 3.17 13.57
C GLN A 55 3.01 3.59 12.37
N GLN A 56 2.95 2.75 11.35
CA GLN A 56 2.23 3.00 10.11
C GLN A 56 1.34 1.82 9.74
N LEU A 57 0.19 2.09 9.14
CA LEU A 57 -0.54 1.06 8.40
C LEU A 57 0.12 0.93 7.03
N PRO A 58 0.55 -0.26 6.60
CA PRO A 58 1.24 -0.47 5.33
C PRO A 58 0.27 -0.49 4.14
N VAL A 59 -0.58 0.54 4.04
CA VAL A 59 -1.58 0.68 2.98
C VAL A 59 -1.59 2.10 2.43
N HIS A 60 -2.02 2.23 1.17
CA HIS A 60 -2.29 3.51 0.54
C HIS A 60 -3.51 3.38 -0.36
N VAL A 61 -4.28 4.46 -0.51
CA VAL A 61 -5.41 4.51 -1.43
C VAL A 61 -4.92 4.23 -2.86
N ALA A 62 -5.58 3.31 -3.57
CA ALA A 62 -5.09 2.80 -4.86
C ALA A 62 -5.92 3.23 -6.08
N PHE A 63 -6.82 4.21 -5.94
CA PHE A 63 -7.62 4.74 -7.06
C PHE A 63 -6.77 5.53 -8.06
N ALA A 64 -5.83 6.33 -7.55
CA ALA A 64 -4.83 7.05 -8.31
C ALA A 64 -3.47 6.85 -7.65
N MET A 65 -2.41 6.78 -8.46
CA MET A 65 -1.04 6.67 -7.99
C MET A 65 -0.16 7.62 -8.79
N ALA A 66 0.83 8.21 -8.13
CA ALA A 66 1.86 8.96 -8.84
C ALA A 66 2.61 8.04 -9.83
N ILE A 67 3.06 8.61 -10.94
CA ILE A 67 3.74 7.87 -12.02
C ILE A 67 4.92 7.05 -11.48
N ASN A 68 5.77 7.66 -10.66
CA ASN A 68 6.91 6.98 -10.03
C ASN A 68 6.50 5.75 -9.19
N LYS A 69 5.35 5.77 -8.51
CA LYS A 69 4.83 4.64 -7.71
C LYS A 69 4.20 3.53 -8.56
N SER A 70 3.91 3.82 -9.82
CA SER A 70 3.37 2.86 -10.80
C SER A 70 4.46 2.13 -11.61
N GLN A 71 5.70 2.61 -11.58
CA GLN A 71 6.83 1.97 -12.28
C GLN A 71 6.98 0.50 -11.84
N GLY A 72 7.13 -0.40 -12.81
CA GLY A 72 7.24 -1.84 -12.57
C GLY A 72 5.94 -2.56 -12.20
N LYS A 73 4.77 -1.90 -12.28
CA LYS A 73 3.45 -2.52 -12.03
C LYS A 73 2.62 -2.61 -13.29
N THR A 74 1.94 -3.73 -13.48
CA THR A 74 1.02 -3.94 -14.61
C THR A 74 -0.43 -3.60 -14.23
N SER A 75 -1.10 -2.81 -15.08
CA SER A 75 -2.54 -2.52 -14.98
C SER A 75 -3.19 -2.70 -16.35
N GLY A 76 -4.40 -3.28 -16.39
CA GLY A 76 -5.12 -3.53 -17.64
C GLY A 76 -5.70 -2.27 -18.28
N ARG A 77 -6.02 -1.25 -17.47
CA ARG A 77 -6.45 0.10 -17.91
C ARG A 77 -5.86 1.13 -16.96
N VAL A 78 -5.46 2.28 -17.50
CA VAL A 78 -4.90 3.42 -16.75
C VAL A 78 -5.41 4.71 -17.39
N GLY A 79 -5.86 5.66 -16.59
CA GLY A 79 -6.03 7.05 -16.99
C GLY A 79 -4.83 7.87 -16.49
N VAL A 80 -4.36 8.81 -17.30
CA VAL A 80 -3.24 9.69 -16.94
C VAL A 80 -3.78 11.11 -16.76
N TYR A 81 -3.53 11.69 -15.59
CA TYR A 81 -3.84 13.10 -15.31
C TYR A 81 -2.54 13.90 -15.36
N LEU A 82 -2.45 14.83 -16.30
CA LEU A 82 -1.34 15.75 -16.46
C LEU A 82 -1.88 17.17 -16.23
N PRO A 83 -1.53 17.83 -15.12
CA PRO A 83 -2.04 19.18 -14.83
C PRO A 83 -1.47 20.23 -15.77
N GLU A 84 -0.27 20.01 -16.29
CA GLU A 84 0.36 20.82 -17.32
C GLU A 84 0.45 20.03 -18.61
N HIS A 85 0.36 20.73 -19.74
CA HIS A 85 0.50 20.12 -21.04
C HIS A 85 1.96 19.76 -21.28
N VAL A 86 2.25 18.48 -21.51
CA VAL A 86 3.62 17.96 -21.65
C VAL A 86 3.93 17.57 -23.11
N PHE A 87 3.05 17.97 -24.04
CA PHE A 87 3.14 17.69 -25.48
C PHE A 87 2.90 18.94 -26.33
#